data_AF-A0A9D0YJI9-F1
#
_entry.id   AF-A0A9D0YJI9-F1
#
_cell.length_a   1.000
_cell.length_b   1.000
_cell.length_c   1.000
_cell.angle_alpha   90.00
_cell.angle_beta   90.00
_cell.angle_gamma   90.00
#
_symmetry.space_group_name_H-M   'P 1'
#
loop_
_entity.id
_entity.type
_entity.pdbx_description
1 polymer ?
#
loop_
_entity_poly.entity_id
_entity_poly.type
_entity_poly.pdbx_seq_one_letter_code
_entity_poly.pdbx_strand_id
1 'polypeptide(L)'
;MNTISTDFQFFIEYDSNPFVLFNAGGKIIYLNSSAELLMGSCSRKELFEITLSYAPKTLGYKKTLIDLSFGFFEFYSINVLYNNDDEIAIHLYNKPMVKINKNVNLDGYTLTDLNLLFEANIELFKMQYSGKITLFTDYDLPKFQVHQNNFSFLLRLL
;
A
#
# COMPACT_ATOMS: atom_id res chain seq x y z
N MET A 1 -26.04 34.09 -14.68
CA MET A 1 -25.52 32.89 -13.99
C MET A 1 -24.35 33.35 -13.14
N ASN A 2 -24.41 33.18 -11.82
CA ASN A 2 -23.26 33.45 -10.97
C ASN A 2 -22.18 32.43 -11.31
N THR A 3 -21.15 32.85 -12.03
CA THR A 3 -19.94 32.05 -12.25
C THR A 3 -19.22 31.96 -10.92
N ILE A 4 -19.50 30.90 -10.18
CA ILE A 4 -18.61 30.48 -9.10
C ILE A 4 -17.31 30.08 -9.79
N SER A 5 -16.26 30.87 -9.60
CA SER A 5 -14.90 30.55 -10.03
C SER A 5 -14.34 29.50 -9.06
N THR A 6 -14.85 28.26 -9.15
CA THR A 6 -14.35 27.15 -8.36
C THR A 6 -13.10 26.58 -9.04
N ASP A 7 -11.99 26.55 -8.30
CA ASP A 7 -10.79 25.84 -8.73
C ASP A 7 -10.97 24.33 -8.52
N PHE A 8 -11.34 23.60 -9.57
CA PHE A 8 -11.49 22.14 -9.50
C PHE A 8 -10.15 21.41 -9.37
N GLN A 9 -9.03 22.03 -9.77
CA GLN A 9 -7.72 21.42 -9.63
C GLN A 9 -7.37 21.23 -8.15
N PHE A 10 -7.74 22.18 -7.29
CA PHE A 10 -7.63 22.04 -5.83
C PHE A 10 -8.27 20.74 -5.31
N PHE A 11 -9.47 20.39 -5.78
CA PHE A 11 -10.15 19.18 -5.32
C PHE A 11 -9.48 17.90 -5.82
N ILE A 12 -8.93 17.93 -7.04
CA ILE A 12 -8.19 16.77 -7.59
C ILE A 12 -6.85 16.60 -6.87
N GLU A 13 -6.13 17.69 -6.61
CA GLU A 13 -4.84 17.68 -5.90
C GLU A 13 -4.93 17.02 -4.52
N TYR A 14 -6.01 17.33 -3.79
CA TYR A 14 -6.24 16.84 -2.43
C TYR A 14 -7.22 15.65 -2.35
N ASP A 15 -7.58 15.02 -3.47
CA ASP A 15 -8.33 13.76 -3.44
C ASP A 15 -7.43 12.63 -2.90
N SER A 16 -7.98 11.83 -1.99
CA SER A 16 -7.33 10.61 -1.47
C SER A 16 -7.14 9.51 -2.54
N ASN A 17 -7.86 9.59 -3.65
CA ASN A 17 -7.78 8.66 -4.76
C ASN A 17 -6.71 9.13 -5.76
N PRO A 18 -5.80 8.25 -6.21
CA PRO A 18 -4.82 8.59 -7.23
C PRO A 18 -5.47 9.03 -8.54
N PHE A 19 -5.04 10.19 -9.04
CA PHE A 19 -5.39 10.73 -10.35
C PHE A 19 -4.12 10.99 -11.16
N VAL A 20 -4.08 10.43 -12.37
CA VAL A 20 -2.94 10.59 -13.29
C VAL A 20 -3.45 11.08 -14.64
N LEU A 21 -2.82 12.12 -15.16
CA LEU A 21 -3.04 12.63 -16.52
C LEU A 21 -1.81 12.32 -17.39
N PHE A 22 -2.04 11.71 -18.53
CA PHE A 22 -1.04 11.43 -19.55
C PHE A 22 -1.30 12.24 -20.80
N ASN A 23 -0.25 12.50 -21.57
CA ASN A 23 -0.40 12.90 -22.97
C ASN A 23 -0.54 11.66 -23.88
N ALA A 24 -0.87 11.88 -25.15
CA ALA A 24 -0.98 10.83 -26.17
C ALA A 24 0.28 9.95 -26.31
N GLY A 25 1.46 10.46 -25.92
CA GLY A 25 2.73 9.74 -25.92
C GLY A 25 3.05 8.96 -24.64
N GLY A 26 2.13 8.88 -23.66
CA GLY A 26 2.34 8.19 -22.39
C GLY A 26 3.31 8.91 -21.43
N LYS A 27 3.56 10.20 -21.65
CA LYS A 27 4.24 11.05 -20.67
C LYS A 27 3.21 11.53 -19.67
N ILE A 28 3.57 11.49 -18.38
CA ILE A 28 2.77 12.08 -17.31
C ILE A 28 2.80 13.61 -17.46
N ILE A 29 1.62 14.22 -17.55
CA ILE A 29 1.41 15.67 -17.53
C ILE A 29 1.16 16.13 -16.10
N TYR A 30 0.39 15.35 -15.34
CA TYR A 30 -0.02 15.69 -13.99
C TYR A 30 -0.25 14.45 -13.12
N LEU A 31 0.09 14.59 -11.84
CA LEU A 31 -0.21 13.66 -10.75
C LEU A 31 -0.80 14.50 -9.62
N ASN A 32 -1.84 14.02 -8.95
CA ASN A 32 -2.17 14.54 -7.64
C ASN A 32 -1.26 13.91 -6.56
N SER A 33 -1.24 14.50 -5.37
CA SER A 33 -0.49 14.01 -4.22
C SER A 33 -0.61 12.49 -3.96
N SER A 34 -1.82 11.93 -4.04
CA SER A 34 -2.06 10.49 -3.87
C SER A 34 -1.41 9.64 -4.97
N ALA A 35 -1.38 10.13 -6.22
CA ALA A 35 -0.74 9.43 -7.32
C ALA A 35 0.79 9.53 -7.29
N GLU A 36 1.37 10.61 -6.77
CA GLU A 36 2.83 10.70 -6.54
C GLU A 36 3.31 9.56 -5.62
N LEU A 37 2.55 9.25 -4.56
CA LEU A 37 2.83 8.14 -3.68
C LEU A 37 2.71 6.78 -4.40
N LEU A 38 1.67 6.62 -5.22
CA LEU A 38 1.46 5.40 -6.02
C LEU A 38 2.63 5.12 -6.98
N MET A 39 3.24 6.16 -7.56
CA MET A 39 4.37 6.01 -8.49
C MET A 39 5.61 5.34 -7.85
N GLY A 40 5.69 5.26 -6.51
CA GLY A 40 6.70 4.47 -5.82
C GLY A 40 6.49 2.95 -5.91
N SER A 41 5.28 2.50 -6.24
CA SER A 41 4.88 1.07 -6.30
C SER A 41 4.38 0.62 -7.67
N CYS A 42 4.18 1.53 -8.63
CA CYS A 42 3.67 1.25 -9.96
C CYS A 42 4.53 1.94 -11.02
N SER A 43 4.81 1.26 -12.14
CA SER A 43 5.54 1.90 -13.23
C SER A 43 4.62 2.73 -14.12
N ARG A 44 5.11 3.89 -14.59
CA ARG A 44 4.41 4.76 -15.55
C ARG A 44 3.89 3.99 -16.77
N LYS A 45 4.73 3.10 -17.32
CA LYS A 45 4.42 2.35 -18.55
C LYS A 45 3.22 1.42 -18.32
N GLU A 46 3.26 0.64 -17.25
CA GLU A 46 2.19 -0.27 -16.86
C GLU A 46 0.88 0.49 -16.63
N LEU A 47 0.92 1.60 -15.88
CA LEU A 47 -0.28 2.40 -15.62
C LEU A 47 -0.88 2.99 -16.89
N PHE A 48 -0.03 3.44 -17.82
CA PHE A 48 -0.49 3.96 -19.11
C PHE A 48 -1.11 2.86 -19.98
N GLU A 49 -0.53 1.66 -20.02
CA GLU A 49 -1.09 0.51 -20.74
C GLU A 49 -2.46 0.11 -20.20
N ILE A 50 -2.64 0.13 -18.87
CA ILE A 50 -3.95 -0.07 -18.22
C ILE A 50 -4.92 1.03 -18.63
N THR A 51 -4.47 2.29 -18.60
CA THR A 51 -5.30 3.44 -19.00
C THR A 51 -5.85 3.27 -20.42
N LEU A 52 -4.99 2.93 -21.39
CA LEU A 52 -5.40 2.69 -22.78
C LEU A 52 -6.35 1.49 -22.91
N SER A 53 -6.09 0.40 -22.18
CA SER A 53 -6.92 -0.82 -22.23
C SER A 53 -8.35 -0.60 -21.77
N TYR A 54 -8.56 0.36 -20.86
CA TYR A 54 -9.87 0.69 -20.30
C TYR A 54 -10.47 2.00 -20.83
N ALA A 55 -9.82 2.66 -21.80
CA ALA A 55 -10.32 3.88 -22.39
C ALA A 55 -11.71 3.67 -23.07
N PRO A 56 -12.65 4.63 -22.96
CA PRO A 56 -13.86 4.61 -23.78
C PRO A 56 -13.48 4.74 -25.27
N LYS A 57 -14.37 4.28 -26.17
CA LYS A 57 -14.16 4.37 -27.63
C LYS A 57 -14.43 5.77 -28.21
N THR A 58 -15.08 6.62 -27.43
CA THR A 58 -15.47 7.98 -27.78
C THR A 58 -15.10 8.92 -26.65
N LEU A 59 -14.95 10.21 -26.95
CA LEU A 59 -14.75 11.27 -25.95
C LEU A 59 -15.74 11.11 -24.79
N GLY A 60 -15.24 11.25 -23.56
CA GLY A 60 -16.01 11.05 -22.34
C GLY A 60 -15.24 10.23 -21.32
N TYR A 61 -15.93 9.32 -20.63
CA TYR A 61 -15.36 8.53 -19.55
C TYR A 61 -15.90 7.09 -19.55
N LYS A 62 -15.14 6.18 -18.95
CA LYS A 62 -15.55 4.79 -18.70
C LYS A 62 -15.10 4.38 -17.31
N LYS A 63 -16.07 4.15 -16.43
CA LYS A 63 -15.85 3.54 -15.12
C LYS A 63 -15.91 2.02 -15.24
N THR A 64 -14.90 1.33 -14.73
CA THR A 64 -14.83 -0.13 -14.74
C THR A 64 -14.55 -0.63 -13.33
N LEU A 65 -15.37 -1.58 -12.85
CA LEU A 65 -15.10 -2.31 -11.62
C LEU A 65 -14.03 -3.36 -11.92
N ILE A 66 -12.87 -3.25 -11.26
CA ILE A 66 -11.75 -4.17 -11.39
C ILE A 66 -11.03 -4.25 -10.05
N ASP A 67 -10.49 -5.42 -9.74
CA ASP A 67 -9.52 -5.57 -8.66
C ASP A 67 -8.13 -5.30 -9.21
N LEU A 68 -7.53 -4.18 -8.80
CA LEU A 68 -6.19 -3.77 -9.23
C LEU A 68 -5.32 -3.50 -8.00
N SER A 69 -4.09 -3.98 -8.02
CA SER A 69 -3.16 -3.82 -6.90
C SER A 69 -1.75 -3.46 -7.36
N PHE A 70 -1.13 -2.51 -6.68
CA PHE A 70 0.26 -2.11 -6.88
C PHE A 70 0.96 -2.02 -5.52
N GLY A 71 1.79 -3.00 -5.18
CA GLY A 71 2.35 -3.10 -3.83
C GLY A 71 1.24 -3.20 -2.78
N PHE A 72 1.20 -2.24 -1.84
CA PHE A 72 0.17 -2.17 -0.79
C PHE A 72 -1.07 -1.36 -1.20
N PHE A 73 -1.08 -0.75 -2.38
CA PHE A 73 -2.24 -0.02 -2.90
C PHE A 73 -3.21 -1.00 -3.56
N GLU A 74 -4.48 -0.94 -3.17
CA GLU A 74 -5.53 -1.75 -3.77
C GLU A 74 -6.70 -0.87 -4.22
N PHE A 75 -7.26 -1.18 -5.37
CA PHE A 75 -8.35 -0.43 -6.00
C PHE A 75 -9.50 -1.35 -6.39
N TYR A 76 -10.75 -0.91 -6.18
CA TYR A 76 -11.96 -1.67 -6.56
C TYR A 76 -12.55 -1.22 -7.90
N SER A 77 -12.11 -0.08 -8.39
CA SER A 77 -12.52 0.42 -9.69
C SER A 77 -11.56 1.48 -10.22
N ILE A 78 -11.63 1.68 -11.53
CA ILE A 78 -10.96 2.77 -12.22
C ILE A 78 -11.97 3.56 -13.04
N ASN A 79 -11.68 4.84 -13.29
CA ASN A 79 -12.37 5.65 -14.27
C ASN A 79 -11.34 6.23 -15.24
N VAL A 80 -11.45 5.86 -16.51
CA VAL A 80 -10.60 6.40 -17.58
C VAL A 80 -11.41 7.43 -18.34
N LEU A 81 -10.84 8.61 -18.56
CA LEU A 81 -11.53 9.74 -19.16
C LEU A 81 -10.62 10.61 -20.01
N TYR A 82 -11.19 11.17 -21.07
CA TYR A 82 -10.53 12.14 -21.94
C TYR A 82 -11.59 12.99 -22.64
N ASN A 83 -11.26 14.25 -22.91
CA ASN A 83 -12.14 15.21 -23.59
C ASN A 83 -11.55 15.77 -24.90
N ASN A 84 -10.35 15.31 -25.27
CA ASN A 84 -9.64 15.63 -26.50
C ASN A 84 -8.70 14.45 -26.86
N ASP A 85 -8.00 14.55 -27.99
CA ASP A 85 -7.12 13.49 -28.48
C ASP A 85 -5.67 13.58 -27.98
N ASP A 86 -5.33 14.65 -27.27
CA ASP A 86 -3.97 14.94 -26.79
C ASP A 86 -3.71 14.39 -25.38
N GLU A 87 -4.77 14.20 -24.58
CA GLU A 87 -4.69 13.89 -23.15
C GLU A 87 -5.64 12.77 -22.73
N ILE A 88 -5.21 11.94 -21.78
CA ILE A 88 -6.03 10.90 -21.17
C ILE A 88 -5.71 10.73 -19.70
N ALA A 89 -6.74 10.61 -18.87
CA ALA A 89 -6.59 10.45 -17.44
C ALA A 89 -7.10 9.10 -16.95
N ILE A 90 -6.50 8.64 -15.86
CA ILE A 90 -7.00 7.53 -15.04
C ILE A 90 -7.18 8.01 -13.59
N HIS A 91 -8.36 7.74 -13.05
CA HIS A 91 -8.71 7.95 -11.66
C HIS A 91 -8.92 6.58 -11.00
N LEU A 92 -8.10 6.24 -10.01
CA LEU A 92 -8.12 4.95 -9.33
C LEU A 92 -8.84 5.05 -7.99
N TYR A 93 -9.89 4.25 -7.77
CA TYR A 93 -10.68 4.30 -6.53
C TYR A 93 -10.17 3.29 -5.51
N ASN A 94 -9.65 3.79 -4.39
CA ASN A 94 -9.07 2.98 -3.34
C ASN A 94 -10.08 1.97 -2.80
N LYS A 95 -9.64 0.72 -2.61
CA LYS A 95 -10.39 -0.23 -1.79
C LYS A 95 -10.49 0.32 -0.37
N PRO A 96 -11.64 0.17 0.28
CA PRO A 96 -11.75 0.47 1.70
C PRO A 96 -10.71 -0.36 2.45
N MET A 97 -9.79 0.29 3.15
CA MET A 97 -8.95 -0.42 4.11
C MET A 97 -9.88 -1.06 5.13
N VAL A 98 -9.79 -2.40 5.28
CA VAL A 98 -10.45 -3.08 6.39
C VAL A 98 -9.94 -2.40 7.65
N LYS A 99 -10.83 -1.75 8.41
CA LYS A 99 -10.46 -1.16 9.70
C LYS A 99 -9.85 -2.29 10.51
N ILE A 100 -8.54 -2.24 10.74
CA ILE A 100 -7.89 -3.07 11.74
C ILE A 100 -8.64 -2.76 13.02
N ASN A 101 -9.33 -3.76 13.55
CA ASN A 101 -10.23 -3.59 14.68
C ASN A 101 -9.38 -3.01 15.83
N LYS A 102 -9.57 -1.73 16.18
CA LYS A 102 -8.76 -1.05 17.20
C LYS A 102 -8.87 -1.73 18.57
N ASN A 103 -9.88 -2.57 18.75
CA ASN A 103 -10.06 -3.45 19.90
C ASN A 103 -9.33 -4.78 19.69
N VAL A 104 -8.05 -4.75 19.33
CA VAL A 104 -7.22 -5.95 19.51
C VAL A 104 -7.09 -6.15 21.01
N ASN A 105 -7.72 -7.19 21.55
CA ASN A 105 -7.48 -7.59 22.92
C ASN A 105 -6.01 -8.06 22.99
N LEU A 106 -5.19 -7.26 23.68
CA LEU A 106 -3.76 -7.51 23.89
C LEU A 106 -3.50 -8.10 25.29
N ASP A 107 -4.52 -8.69 25.93
CA ASP A 107 -4.33 -9.36 27.22
C ASP A 107 -3.31 -10.49 27.05
N GLY A 108 -2.29 -10.47 27.90
CA GLY A 108 -1.16 -11.42 27.83
C GLY A 108 -0.09 -11.06 26.80
N TYR A 109 -0.25 -10.00 26.01
CA TYR A 109 0.79 -9.46 25.13
C TYR A 109 1.60 -8.39 25.88
N THR A 110 2.90 -8.39 25.64
CA THR A 110 3.83 -7.42 26.22
C THR A 110 4.70 -6.81 25.14
N LEU A 111 5.01 -5.53 25.28
CA LEU A 111 5.92 -4.82 24.39
C LEU A 111 7.34 -5.37 24.61
N THR A 112 7.78 -6.22 23.68
CA THR A 112 8.93 -7.10 23.82
C THR A 112 10.00 -6.75 22.80
N ASP A 113 11.24 -6.74 23.25
CA ASP A 113 12.42 -6.76 22.39
C ASP A 113 12.64 -8.20 21.89
N LEU A 114 12.52 -8.40 20.58
CA LEU A 114 12.66 -9.74 19.99
C LEU A 114 14.08 -10.28 20.12
N ASN A 115 15.12 -9.43 20.06
CA ASN A 115 16.51 -9.89 20.21
C ASN A 115 16.70 -10.52 21.58
N LEU A 116 16.22 -9.86 22.64
CA LEU A 116 16.29 -10.36 24.01
C LEU A 116 15.50 -11.67 24.17
N LEU A 117 14.31 -11.76 23.57
CA LEU A 117 13.49 -12.97 23.62
C LEU A 117 14.17 -14.15 22.91
N PHE A 118 14.84 -13.92 21.78
CA PHE A 118 15.61 -14.94 21.07
C PHE A 118 16.86 -15.36 21.84
N GLU A 119 17.61 -14.42 22.42
CA GLU A 119 18.77 -14.74 23.26
C GLU A 119 18.39 -15.68 24.40
N ALA A 120 17.31 -15.35 25.13
CA ALA A 120 16.81 -16.19 26.21
C ALA A 120 16.43 -17.60 25.75
N ASN A 121 15.77 -17.73 24.59
CA ASN A 121 15.39 -19.05 24.05
C ASN A 121 16.60 -19.85 23.54
N ILE A 122 17.59 -19.19 22.93
CA ILE A 122 18.84 -19.83 22.48
C ILE A 122 19.61 -20.39 23.67
N GLU A 123 19.73 -19.63 24.76
CA GLU A 123 20.40 -20.09 25.98
C GLU A 123 19.70 -21.30 26.59
N LEU A 124 18.35 -21.30 26.63
CA LEU A 124 17.59 -22.47 27.05
C LEU A 124 17.81 -23.69 26.13
N PHE A 125 17.88 -23.48 24.82
CA PHE A 125 18.08 -24.57 23.85
C PHE A 125 19.48 -25.19 23.97
N LYS A 126 20.51 -24.38 24.19
CA LYS A 126 21.90 -24.84 24.41
C LYS A 126 22.06 -25.73 25.65
N MET A 127 21.13 -25.69 26.60
CA MET A 127 21.14 -26.63 27.73
C MET A 127 20.94 -28.09 27.29
N GLN A 128 20.27 -28.31 26.15
CA GLN A 128 19.93 -29.63 25.63
C GLN A 128 20.62 -29.95 24.29
N TYR A 129 21.27 -28.96 23.67
CA TYR A 129 21.89 -29.06 22.36
C TYR A 129 23.33 -28.55 22.38
N SER A 130 24.26 -29.35 21.85
CA SER A 130 25.71 -29.06 21.88
C SER A 130 26.26 -28.40 20.61
N GLY A 131 25.43 -28.20 19.58
CA GLY A 131 25.85 -27.51 18.36
C GLY A 131 25.91 -26.00 18.52
N LYS A 132 26.54 -25.33 17.54
CA LYS A 132 26.71 -23.88 17.56
C LYS A 132 25.48 -23.19 16.99
N ILE A 133 24.79 -22.41 17.82
CA ILE A 133 23.70 -21.51 17.41
C ILE A 133 24.17 -20.08 17.62
N THR A 134 23.97 -19.23 16.61
CA THR A 134 24.30 -17.80 16.64
C THR A 134 23.05 -16.99 16.37
N LEU A 135 22.83 -15.95 17.17
CA LEU A 135 21.81 -14.95 16.91
C LEU A 135 22.38 -13.85 16.01
N PHE A 136 21.64 -13.49 14.96
CA PHE A 136 21.92 -12.31 14.15
C PHE A 136 20.90 -11.23 14.55
N THR A 137 21.36 -10.21 15.26
CA THR A 137 20.50 -9.16 15.83
C THR A 137 20.50 -7.90 14.99
N ASP A 138 19.36 -7.23 14.97
CA ASP A 138 19.22 -5.85 14.52
C ASP A 138 18.73 -5.03 15.72
N TYR A 139 19.62 -4.21 16.30
CA TYR A 139 19.31 -3.42 17.50
C TYR A 139 18.43 -2.20 17.21
N ASP A 140 18.28 -1.82 15.94
CA ASP A 140 17.37 -0.75 15.54
C ASP A 140 15.92 -1.25 15.37
N LEU A 141 15.72 -2.58 15.46
CA LEU A 141 14.41 -3.19 15.39
C LEU A 141 13.53 -2.71 16.57
N PRO A 142 12.33 -2.15 16.31
CA PRO A 142 11.46 -1.67 17.35
C PRO A 142 10.91 -2.83 18.20
N LYS A 143 10.41 -2.51 19.39
CA LYS A 143 9.70 -3.50 20.22
C LYS A 143 8.32 -3.83 19.65
N PHE A 144 7.89 -5.07 19.80
CA PHE A 144 6.61 -5.58 19.29
C PHE A 144 5.70 -6.03 20.43
N GLN A 145 4.39 -5.94 20.23
CA GLN A 145 3.44 -6.60 21.14
C GLN A 145 3.48 -8.11 20.90
N VAL A 146 3.99 -8.87 21.86
CA VAL A 146 4.20 -10.33 21.73
C VAL A 146 3.68 -11.04 22.97
N HIS A 147 2.95 -12.14 22.75
CA HIS A 147 2.65 -13.09 23.81
C HIS A 147 3.87 -14.00 24.02
N GLN A 148 4.82 -13.53 24.83
CA GLN A 148 6.17 -14.11 25.00
C GLN A 148 6.18 -15.62 25.25
N ASN A 149 5.23 -16.12 26.04
CA ASN A 149 5.12 -17.55 26.37
C ASN A 149 4.75 -18.41 25.16
N ASN A 150 3.84 -17.92 24.32
CA ASN A 150 3.38 -18.67 23.13
C ASN A 150 4.48 -18.67 22.08
N PHE A 151 5.15 -17.52 21.91
CA PHE A 151 6.28 -17.40 21.00
C PHE A 151 7.45 -18.30 21.42
N SER A 152 7.84 -18.26 22.69
CA SER A 152 8.87 -19.16 23.24
C SER A 152 8.48 -20.64 23.16
N PHE A 153 7.19 -20.97 23.25
CA PHE A 153 6.71 -22.34 23.04
C PHE A 153 6.88 -22.77 21.58
N LEU A 154 6.50 -21.92 20.61
CA LEU A 154 6.68 -22.20 19.17
C LEU A 154 8.14 -22.46 18.81
N LEU A 155 9.06 -21.67 19.35
CA LEU A 155 10.51 -21.85 19.10
C LEU A 155 11.06 -23.18 19.63
N ARG A 156 10.38 -23.81 20.59
CA ARG A 156 10.79 -25.10 21.20
C ARG A 156 10.14 -26.32 20.56
N LEU A 157 9.15 -26.13 19.69
CA LEU A 157 8.52 -27.21 18.92
C LEU A 157 9.27 -27.55 17.62
N LEU A 158 10.21 -26.69 17.22
CA LEU A 158 11.13 -26.89 16.09
C LEU A 158 12.37 -27.66 16.56
#